data_AF-D2REA9-F1
#
_entry.id   AF-D2REA9-F1
#
_cell.length_a   1.000
_cell.length_b   1.000
_cell.length_c   1.000
_cell.angle_alpha   90.00
_cell.angle_beta   90.00
_cell.angle_gamma   90.00
#
_symmetry.space_group_name_H-M   'P 1'
#
loop_
_entity.id
_entity.type
_entity.pdbx_description
1 polymer ?
#
loop_
_entity_poly.entity_id
_entity_poly.type
_entity_poly.pdbx_seq_one_letter_code
_entity_poly.pdbx_strand_id
1 'polypeptide(L)'
;MKATIKGYEITDFDGRPAIKVNIETNEYPITVYLLGPDRRTIDMKVIESEKDIPAILYFGLPGANTKPGTYYLKLEYGAKTLEEKEIELVGSKVQLVDYKFSFEYNELIGYKFKRVELTLKNIGDTPAYVYYIELKVDDKTPLSMVAEQYKTPMNPGETKTYSADFSLLFVDKPGTYKVEIRVADSYGTVIGEFVKTIEVKWDQYSGVSFYFL
;
A
#
# COMPACT_ATOMS: atom_id res chain seq x y z
N MET A 1 4.99 29.59 29.09
CA MET A 1 4.63 28.47 28.23
C MET A 1 5.29 28.50 26.86
N LYS A 2 6.18 27.55 26.61
CA LYS A 2 6.72 27.26 25.28
C LYS A 2 6.62 25.75 25.04
N ALA A 3 5.80 25.35 24.07
CA ALA A 3 5.84 24.02 23.50
C ALA A 3 5.95 24.17 21.99
N THR A 4 6.84 23.40 21.35
CA THR A 4 7.12 23.55 19.93
C THR A 4 7.38 22.21 19.26
N ILE A 5 6.85 22.02 18.05
CA ILE A 5 7.09 20.87 17.19
C ILE A 5 8.49 20.99 16.57
N LYS A 6 9.42 20.12 16.97
CA LYS A 6 10.79 20.11 16.46
C LYS A 6 10.94 19.38 15.14
N GLY A 7 10.10 18.39 14.91
CA GLY A 7 10.13 17.58 13.70
C GLY A 7 9.10 16.48 13.75
N TYR A 8 8.92 15.83 12.62
CA TYR A 8 8.09 14.65 12.52
C TYR A 8 8.66 13.65 11.52
N GLU A 9 8.23 12.40 11.63
CA GLU A 9 8.56 11.31 10.73
C GLU A 9 7.28 10.53 10.44
N ILE A 10 7.00 10.27 9.16
CA ILE A 10 5.89 9.39 8.75
C ILE A 10 6.44 7.98 8.60
N THR A 11 5.79 7.01 9.22
CA THR A 11 6.32 5.65 9.40
C THR A 11 5.18 4.64 9.53
N ASP A 12 5.50 3.37 9.40
CA ASP A 12 4.66 2.31 9.96
C ASP A 12 4.85 2.25 11.47
N PHE A 13 3.76 2.10 12.23
CA PHE A 13 3.80 1.73 13.63
C PHE A 13 2.69 0.72 13.91
N ASP A 14 3.08 -0.50 14.27
CA ASP A 14 2.16 -1.63 14.53
C ASP A 14 1.22 -1.92 13.34
N GLY A 15 1.77 -1.91 12.13
CA GLY A 15 1.01 -2.19 10.89
C GLY A 15 0.07 -1.06 10.47
N ARG A 16 0.21 0.14 11.03
CA ARG A 16 -0.61 1.32 10.73
C ARG A 16 0.24 2.47 10.20
N PRO A 17 -0.26 3.26 9.24
CA PRO A 17 0.39 4.50 8.88
C PRO A 17 0.32 5.47 10.05
N ALA A 18 1.48 5.93 10.51
CA ALA A 18 1.62 6.77 11.68
C ALA A 18 2.56 7.95 11.44
N ILE A 19 2.44 8.95 12.31
CA ILE A 19 3.38 10.07 12.42
C ILE A 19 3.97 10.10 13.82
N LYS A 20 5.29 10.05 13.90
CA LYS A 20 6.07 10.30 15.12
C LYS A 20 6.37 11.79 15.20
N VAL A 21 5.93 12.44 16.27
CA VAL A 21 6.08 13.89 16.45
C VAL A 21 7.03 14.15 17.61
N ASN A 22 8.15 14.82 17.31
CA ASN A 22 9.10 15.27 18.31
C ASN A 22 8.72 16.68 18.77
N ILE A 23 8.58 16.86 20.08
CA ILE A 23 8.14 18.11 20.70
C ILE A 23 9.15 18.51 21.77
N GLU A 24 9.41 19.79 21.89
CA GLU A 24 10.10 20.37 23.05
C GLU A 24 9.07 21.16 23.86
N THR A 25 8.94 20.86 25.15
CA THR A 25 8.05 21.57 26.07
C THR A 25 8.65 21.61 27.46
N ASN A 26 8.30 22.63 28.23
CA ASN A 26 8.60 22.72 29.66
C ASN A 26 7.33 22.60 30.54
N GLU A 27 6.18 22.32 29.92
CA GLU A 27 4.88 22.24 30.58
C GLU A 27 4.11 20.99 30.11
N TYR A 28 3.36 20.41 31.04
CA TYR A 28 2.53 19.23 30.86
C TYR A 28 1.20 19.42 31.62
N PRO A 29 0.11 18.73 31.23
CA PRO A 29 -0.01 17.93 30.00
C PRO A 29 -0.24 18.83 28.77
N ILE A 30 0.28 18.41 27.62
CA ILE A 30 -0.04 19.03 26.32
C ILE A 30 -0.71 18.00 25.42
N THR A 31 -1.56 18.46 24.50
CA THR A 31 -2.25 17.58 23.54
C THR A 31 -1.74 17.85 22.14
N VAL A 32 -1.36 16.79 21.43
CA VAL A 32 -1.06 16.82 20.00
C VAL A 32 -2.28 16.29 19.27
N TYR A 33 -2.74 17.02 18.27
CA TYR A 33 -3.78 16.59 17.35
C TYR A 33 -3.19 16.37 15.98
N LEU A 34 -3.60 15.28 15.33
CA LEU A 34 -3.46 15.08 13.90
C LEU A 34 -4.80 15.40 13.25
N LEU A 35 -4.84 16.46 12.45
CA LEU A 35 -6.01 16.88 11.71
C LEU A 35 -5.87 16.48 10.25
N GLY A 36 -6.97 16.03 9.65
CA GLY A 36 -7.05 15.69 8.24
C GLY A 36 -7.19 16.89 7.32
N PRO A 37 -7.27 16.67 6.00
CA PRO A 37 -7.49 17.70 5.00
C PRO A 37 -8.78 18.52 5.18
N ASP A 38 -9.79 17.93 5.80
CA ASP A 38 -11.04 18.60 6.16
C ASP A 38 -10.99 19.29 7.54
N ARG A 39 -9.80 19.41 8.13
CA ARG A 39 -9.51 19.96 9.47
C ARG A 39 -10.16 19.18 10.62
N ARG A 40 -10.75 18.00 10.37
CA ARG A 40 -11.28 17.15 11.44
C ARG A 40 -10.17 16.39 12.12
N THR A 41 -10.33 16.14 13.41
CA THR A 41 -9.41 15.29 14.17
C THR A 41 -9.47 13.87 13.63
N ILE A 42 -8.32 13.39 13.17
CA ILE A 42 -8.11 11.98 12.84
C ILE A 42 -7.71 11.23 14.10
N ASP A 43 -6.74 11.78 14.83
CA ASP A 43 -6.20 11.20 16.04
C ASP A 43 -5.66 12.29 16.97
N MET A 44 -5.49 11.95 18.25
CA MET A 44 -4.88 12.83 19.24
C MET A 44 -4.14 12.05 20.31
N LYS A 45 -3.09 12.67 20.87
CA LYS A 45 -2.31 12.12 21.97
C LYS A 45 -2.08 13.19 23.03
N VAL A 46 -2.46 12.87 24.26
CA VAL A 46 -2.07 13.64 25.45
C VAL A 46 -0.67 13.18 25.86
N ILE A 47 0.24 14.15 26.02
CA ILE A 47 1.60 13.98 26.52
C ILE A 47 1.59 14.42 27.97
N GLU A 48 1.75 13.48 28.89
CA GLU A 48 1.75 13.74 30.33
C GLU A 48 3.16 13.97 30.87
N SER A 49 4.19 13.48 30.15
CA SER A 49 5.59 13.68 30.50
C SER A 49 6.52 13.54 29.29
N GLU A 50 7.80 13.86 29.48
CA GLU A 50 8.85 13.64 28.47
C GLU A 50 8.91 12.21 27.92
N LYS A 51 8.44 11.21 28.68
CA LYS A 51 8.44 9.80 28.26
C LYS A 51 7.44 9.49 27.14
N ASP A 52 6.46 10.36 26.92
CA ASP A 52 5.48 10.23 25.84
C ASP A 52 5.97 10.85 24.53
N ILE A 53 7.23 11.33 24.47
CA ILE A 53 7.86 11.94 23.31
C ILE A 53 8.88 10.95 22.70
N PRO A 54 8.82 10.63 21.40
CA PRO A 54 7.92 11.20 20.40
C PRO A 54 6.47 10.73 20.56
N ALA A 55 5.53 11.65 20.35
CA ALA A 55 4.11 11.31 20.30
C ALA A 55 3.81 10.57 19.00
N ILE A 56 3.08 9.46 19.10
CA ILE A 56 2.67 8.65 17.95
C ILE A 56 1.18 8.87 17.71
N LEU A 57 0.84 9.33 16.51
CA LEU A 57 -0.54 9.50 16.04
C LEU A 57 -0.73 8.71 14.75
N TYR A 58 -1.94 8.22 14.50
CA TYR A 58 -2.24 7.35 13.37
C TYR A 58 -3.05 8.06 12.30
N PHE A 59 -2.69 7.87 11.02
CA PHE A 59 -3.48 8.37 9.88
C PHE A 59 -4.72 7.51 9.60
N GLY A 60 -4.73 6.27 10.07
CA GLY A 60 -5.79 5.32 9.76
C GLY A 60 -5.67 3.98 10.47
N LEU A 61 -6.47 3.02 10.01
CA LEU A 61 -6.53 1.67 10.54
C LEU A 61 -5.35 0.80 10.04
N PRO A 62 -5.10 -0.36 10.68
CA PRO A 62 -4.08 -1.30 10.22
C PRO A 62 -4.24 -1.69 8.75
N GLY A 63 -3.14 -1.63 8.00
CA GLY A 63 -3.10 -1.96 6.59
C GLY A 63 -3.71 -0.93 5.64
N ALA A 64 -4.25 0.20 6.14
CA ALA A 64 -4.77 1.27 5.29
C ALA A 64 -3.62 2.14 4.75
N ASN A 65 -3.73 2.61 3.51
CA ASN A 65 -2.82 3.60 2.95
C ASN A 65 -3.23 5.03 3.35
N THR A 66 -2.23 5.88 3.60
CA THR A 66 -2.47 7.30 3.84
C THR A 66 -2.92 7.97 2.55
N LYS A 67 -4.00 8.75 2.62
CA LYS A 67 -4.51 9.52 1.49
C LYS A 67 -3.64 10.76 1.23
N PRO A 68 -3.49 11.20 -0.02
CA PRO A 68 -2.87 12.48 -0.31
C PRO A 68 -3.66 13.65 0.29
N GLY A 69 -2.97 14.75 0.56
CA GLY A 69 -3.58 16.02 0.94
C GLY A 69 -2.79 16.76 2.01
N THR A 70 -3.35 17.90 2.42
CA THR A 70 -2.79 18.76 3.46
C THR A 70 -3.30 18.33 4.84
N TYR A 71 -2.40 17.88 5.71
CA TYR A 71 -2.68 17.52 7.10
C TYR A 71 -2.10 18.57 8.04
N TYR A 72 -2.52 18.54 9.31
CA TYR A 72 -2.04 19.49 10.30
C TYR A 72 -1.70 18.81 11.62
N LEU A 73 -0.55 19.14 12.18
CA LEU A 73 -0.25 18.88 13.58
C LEU A 73 -0.59 20.12 14.39
N LYS A 74 -1.48 19.99 15.36
CA LYS A 74 -1.87 21.09 16.25
C LYS A 74 -1.51 20.75 17.68
N LEU A 75 -0.80 21.66 18.34
CA LEU A 75 -0.35 21.52 19.72
C LEU A 75 -1.17 22.43 20.63
N GLU A 76 -1.77 21.86 21.68
CA GLU A 76 -2.64 22.59 22.61
C GLU A 76 -2.27 22.37 24.08
N TYR A 77 -2.58 23.35 24.91
CA TYR A 77 -2.56 23.26 26.38
C TYR A 77 -3.82 23.90 26.95
N GLY A 78 -4.62 23.07 27.63
CA GLY A 78 -6.00 23.43 27.91
C GLY A 78 -6.74 23.75 26.60
N ALA A 79 -7.35 24.94 26.52
CA ALA A 79 -8.05 25.42 25.34
C ALA A 79 -7.19 26.30 24.41
N LYS A 80 -5.90 26.48 24.72
CA LYS A 80 -5.01 27.38 23.98
C LYS A 80 -4.19 26.59 22.96
N THR A 81 -4.32 26.95 21.69
CA THR A 81 -3.39 26.52 20.63
C THR A 81 -2.04 27.21 20.80
N LEU A 82 -0.98 26.42 20.82
CA LEU A 82 0.40 26.88 20.99
C LEU A 82 1.12 26.97 19.66
N GLU A 83 0.91 25.97 18.81
CA GLU A 83 1.49 25.87 17.48
C GLU A 83 0.59 25.02 16.58
N GLU A 84 0.60 25.32 15.29
CA GLU A 84 0.05 24.46 14.26
C GLU A 84 1.06 24.36 13.10
N LYS A 85 1.26 23.15 12.60
CA LYS A 85 2.19 22.87 11.51
C LYS A 85 1.48 22.11 10.40
N GLU A 86 1.54 22.68 9.20
CA GLU A 86 1.04 22.06 7.97
C GLU A 86 1.97 20.94 7.50
N ILE A 87 1.38 19.88 6.95
CA ILE A 87 2.05 18.70 6.40
C ILE A 87 1.41 18.36 5.06
N GLU A 88 2.16 18.49 3.98
CA GLU A 88 1.72 18.10 2.65
C GLU A 88 2.10 16.65 2.38
N LEU A 89 1.11 15.80 2.08
CA LEU A 89 1.32 14.39 1.77
C LEU A 89 0.96 14.08 0.31
N VAL A 90 1.90 13.44 -0.38
CA VAL A 90 1.65 12.74 -1.65
C VAL A 90 0.86 11.45 -1.40
N GLY A 91 0.99 10.87 -0.20
CA GLY A 91 0.39 9.61 0.17
C GLY A 91 1.11 8.42 -0.42
N SER A 92 0.55 7.22 -0.20
CA SER A 92 1.15 5.98 -0.66
C SER A 92 0.97 5.86 -2.17
N LYS A 93 2.07 5.67 -2.91
CA LYS A 93 2.05 5.52 -4.37
C LYS A 93 3.11 4.55 -4.82
N VAL A 94 2.77 3.62 -5.69
CA VAL A 94 3.72 2.61 -6.18
C VAL A 94 3.99 2.74 -7.67
N GLN A 95 5.22 2.41 -8.04
CA GLN A 95 5.66 2.22 -9.41
C GLN A 95 5.92 0.74 -9.66
N LEU A 96 5.43 0.21 -10.77
CA LEU A 96 5.80 -1.13 -11.23
C LEU A 96 7.20 -1.10 -11.86
N VAL A 97 8.15 -1.77 -11.21
CA VAL A 97 9.55 -1.89 -11.65
C VAL A 97 9.72 -3.08 -12.57
N ASP A 98 9.21 -4.24 -12.16
CA ASP A 98 9.28 -5.49 -12.92
C ASP A 98 8.05 -6.34 -12.67
N TYR A 99 7.77 -7.28 -13.58
CA TYR A 99 6.65 -8.19 -13.46
C TYR A 99 6.94 -9.53 -14.12
N LYS A 100 6.40 -10.60 -13.53
CA LYS A 100 6.46 -11.95 -14.07
C LYS A 100 5.11 -12.63 -13.95
N PHE A 101 4.66 -13.20 -15.05
CA PHE A 101 3.46 -14.04 -15.11
C PHE A 101 3.88 -15.49 -15.36
N SER A 102 3.36 -16.41 -14.55
CA SER A 102 3.54 -17.85 -14.75
C SER A 102 2.23 -18.47 -15.19
N PHE A 103 2.29 -19.30 -16.23
CA PHE A 103 1.13 -19.96 -16.81
C PHE A 103 1.22 -21.46 -16.62
N GLU A 104 0.08 -22.13 -16.68
CA GLU A 104 -0.04 -23.58 -16.70
C GLU A 104 -1.09 -23.96 -17.75
N TYR A 105 -0.73 -24.83 -18.69
CA TYR A 105 -1.68 -25.33 -19.67
C TYR A 105 -2.61 -26.39 -19.06
N ASN A 106 -3.89 -26.29 -19.38
CA ASN A 106 -4.91 -27.26 -19.05
C ASN A 106 -5.77 -27.54 -20.29
N GLU A 107 -6.00 -28.81 -20.60
CA GLU A 107 -6.73 -29.23 -21.81
C GLU A 107 -8.17 -28.70 -21.88
N LEU A 108 -8.83 -28.47 -20.73
CA LEU A 108 -10.23 -28.04 -20.67
C LEU A 108 -10.39 -26.51 -20.79
N ILE A 109 -9.44 -25.73 -20.26
CA ILE A 109 -9.60 -24.27 -20.10
C ILE A 109 -8.47 -23.45 -20.75
N GLY A 110 -7.50 -24.08 -21.39
CA GLY A 110 -6.34 -23.41 -21.98
C GLY A 110 -5.27 -23.02 -20.96
N TYR A 111 -4.73 -21.81 -21.07
CA TYR A 111 -3.61 -21.33 -20.26
C TYR A 111 -4.11 -20.61 -19.02
N LYS A 112 -3.96 -21.25 -17.89
CA LYS A 112 -4.31 -20.74 -16.56
C LYS A 112 -3.18 -19.86 -16.03
N PHE A 113 -3.51 -18.70 -15.47
CA PHE A 113 -2.57 -17.88 -14.72
C PHE A 113 -2.29 -18.59 -13.39
N LYS A 114 -1.09 -19.10 -13.22
CA LYS A 114 -0.72 -19.77 -11.97
C LYS A 114 -0.40 -18.73 -10.91
N ARG A 115 0.57 -17.87 -11.22
CA ARG A 115 1.18 -16.93 -10.28
C ARG A 115 1.57 -15.66 -10.99
N VAL A 116 1.39 -14.55 -10.30
CA VAL A 116 1.90 -13.23 -10.70
C VAL A 116 2.85 -12.74 -9.63
N GLU A 117 3.99 -12.22 -10.07
CA GLU A 117 5.00 -11.58 -9.23
C GLU A 117 5.19 -10.16 -9.74
N LEU A 118 5.02 -9.18 -8.85
CA LEU A 118 5.17 -7.76 -9.15
C LEU A 118 6.27 -7.19 -8.26
N THR A 119 7.32 -6.64 -8.87
CA THR A 119 8.31 -5.84 -8.15
C THR A 119 7.87 -4.39 -8.19
N LEU A 120 7.50 -3.86 -7.02
CA LEU A 120 6.96 -2.52 -6.83
C LEU A 120 7.95 -1.67 -6.05
N LYS A 121 8.05 -0.39 -6.42
CA LYS A 121 8.76 0.64 -5.65
C LYS A 121 7.77 1.63 -5.06
N ASN A 122 7.84 1.89 -3.77
CA ASN A 122 7.08 2.97 -3.16
C ASN A 122 7.74 4.31 -3.55
N ILE A 123 7.04 5.08 -4.37
CA ILE A 123 7.43 6.43 -4.83
C ILE A 123 6.64 7.53 -4.10
N GLY A 124 5.78 7.15 -3.16
CA GLY A 124 5.11 8.06 -2.24
C GLY A 124 5.99 8.46 -1.06
N ASP A 125 5.44 9.32 -0.20
CA ASP A 125 6.08 9.83 1.02
C ASP A 125 5.54 9.16 2.30
N THR A 126 4.59 8.23 2.17
CA THR A 126 4.06 7.43 3.29
C THR A 126 4.25 5.93 3.05
N PRO A 127 4.25 5.09 4.10
CA PRO A 127 4.26 3.64 3.95
C PRO A 127 3.15 3.14 3.01
N ALA A 128 3.49 2.21 2.12
CA ALA A 128 2.57 1.62 1.17
C ALA A 128 2.22 0.18 1.58
N TYR A 129 0.95 -0.06 1.86
CA TYR A 129 0.36 -1.36 2.15
C TYR A 129 -0.21 -1.93 0.86
N VAL A 130 0.34 -3.07 0.43
CA VAL A 130 -0.13 -3.84 -0.73
C VAL A 130 -0.87 -5.05 -0.21
N TYR A 131 -2.19 -5.03 -0.28
CA TYR A 131 -3.03 -6.13 0.18
C TYR A 131 -3.61 -6.93 -0.99
N TYR A 132 -4.22 -6.24 -1.95
CA TYR A 132 -4.79 -6.87 -3.15
C TYR A 132 -3.97 -6.53 -4.39
N ILE A 133 -3.78 -7.55 -5.23
CA ILE A 133 -3.43 -7.40 -6.64
C ILE A 133 -4.67 -7.78 -7.42
N GLU A 134 -5.13 -6.91 -8.31
CA GLU A 134 -6.23 -7.18 -9.23
C GLU A 134 -5.70 -7.20 -10.66
N LEU A 135 -6.14 -8.20 -11.42
CA LEU A 135 -5.79 -8.38 -12.82
C LEU A 135 -7.05 -8.38 -13.66
N LYS A 136 -7.00 -7.67 -14.78
CA LYS A 136 -7.99 -7.74 -15.85
C LYS A 136 -7.28 -8.05 -17.15
N VAL A 137 -7.66 -9.14 -17.80
CA VAL A 137 -7.07 -9.60 -19.07
C VAL A 137 -8.03 -9.29 -20.20
N ASP A 138 -7.61 -8.44 -21.13
CA ASP A 138 -8.45 -7.86 -22.18
C ASP A 138 -9.80 -7.36 -21.61
N ASP A 139 -10.91 -7.87 -22.12
CA ASP A 139 -12.28 -7.50 -21.72
C ASP A 139 -12.90 -8.47 -20.69
N LYS A 140 -12.11 -9.37 -20.09
CA LYS A 140 -12.60 -10.29 -19.05
C LYS A 140 -12.91 -9.55 -17.75
N THR A 141 -13.73 -10.16 -16.90
CA THR A 141 -14.00 -9.68 -15.54
C THR A 141 -12.70 -9.62 -14.73
N PRO A 142 -12.42 -8.53 -13.99
CA PRO A 142 -11.25 -8.46 -13.13
C PRO A 142 -11.31 -9.51 -12.02
N LEU A 143 -10.15 -10.02 -11.63
CA LEU A 143 -9.99 -10.93 -10.50
C LEU A 143 -9.00 -10.31 -9.52
N SER A 144 -9.36 -10.23 -8.23
CA SER A 144 -8.52 -9.65 -7.17
C SER A 144 -8.07 -10.75 -6.20
N MET A 145 -6.77 -10.82 -5.92
CA MET A 145 -6.16 -11.81 -5.05
C MET A 145 -5.32 -11.14 -3.97
N VAL A 146 -5.28 -11.75 -2.77
CA VAL A 146 -4.46 -11.27 -1.67
C VAL A 146 -2.99 -11.55 -1.98
N ALA A 147 -2.15 -10.52 -1.87
CA ALA A 147 -0.71 -10.65 -2.04
C ALA A 147 -0.09 -11.40 -0.86
N GLU A 148 0.82 -12.34 -1.07
CA GLU A 148 1.39 -13.18 -0.01
C GLU A 148 2.17 -12.37 1.05
N GLN A 149 2.86 -11.31 0.63
CA GLN A 149 3.68 -10.45 1.51
C GLN A 149 2.90 -9.25 2.08
N TYR A 150 1.56 -9.30 2.13
CA TYR A 150 0.71 -8.17 2.51
C TYR A 150 0.92 -7.61 3.92
N LYS A 151 1.51 -8.39 4.83
CA LYS A 151 1.66 -8.02 6.24
C LYS A 151 2.76 -6.99 6.51
N THR A 152 3.63 -6.75 5.52
CA THR A 152 4.76 -5.85 5.68
C THR A 152 4.63 -4.69 4.69
N PRO A 153 4.53 -3.44 5.16
CA PRO A 153 4.45 -2.30 4.24
C PRO A 153 5.78 -2.09 3.51
N MET A 154 5.73 -1.40 2.38
CA MET A 154 6.90 -0.77 1.78
C MET A 154 7.08 0.64 2.33
N ASN A 155 8.22 0.91 2.96
CA ASN A 155 8.58 2.27 3.34
C ASN A 155 8.83 3.16 2.10
N PRO A 156 8.76 4.50 2.22
CA PRO A 156 9.11 5.40 1.13
C PRO A 156 10.47 5.08 0.50
N GLY A 157 10.52 4.99 -0.83
CA GLY A 157 11.71 4.63 -1.60
C GLY A 157 12.06 3.14 -1.64
N GLU A 158 11.45 2.30 -0.79
CA GLU A 158 11.68 0.87 -0.75
C GLU A 158 11.14 0.16 -1.99
N THR A 159 11.79 -0.93 -2.38
CA THR A 159 11.35 -1.82 -3.47
C THR A 159 11.13 -3.23 -2.92
N LYS A 160 9.96 -3.82 -3.19
CA LYS A 160 9.61 -5.20 -2.79
C LYS A 160 8.92 -5.95 -3.91
N THR A 161 9.04 -7.28 -3.86
CA THR A 161 8.27 -8.17 -4.73
C THR A 161 7.07 -8.74 -3.99
N TYR A 162 5.91 -8.64 -4.62
CA TYR A 162 4.66 -9.21 -4.16
C TYR A 162 4.20 -10.31 -5.11
N SER A 163 3.70 -11.40 -4.54
CA SER A 163 3.16 -12.54 -5.30
C SER A 163 1.70 -12.82 -4.97
N ALA A 164 0.94 -13.27 -5.97
CA ALA A 164 -0.43 -13.76 -5.78
C ALA A 164 -0.78 -14.83 -6.82
N ASP A 165 -1.64 -15.77 -6.43
CA ASP A 165 -2.07 -16.89 -7.28
C ASP A 165 -3.40 -16.59 -7.96
N PHE A 166 -3.41 -16.61 -9.29
CA PHE A 166 -4.57 -16.23 -10.12
C PHE A 166 -5.20 -17.43 -10.83
N SER A 167 -5.28 -18.55 -10.12
CA SER A 167 -5.68 -19.84 -10.68
C SER A 167 -7.07 -19.86 -11.36
N LEU A 168 -7.94 -18.88 -11.11
CA LEU A 168 -9.26 -18.77 -11.74
C LEU A 168 -9.28 -17.90 -13.00
N LEU A 169 -8.14 -17.30 -13.36
CA LEU A 169 -7.95 -16.50 -14.56
C LEU A 169 -7.24 -17.34 -15.63
N PHE A 170 -7.76 -17.35 -16.86
CA PHE A 170 -7.21 -18.16 -17.95
C PHE A 170 -7.43 -17.49 -19.31
N VAL A 171 -6.68 -17.93 -20.32
CA VAL A 171 -6.86 -17.58 -21.74
C VAL A 171 -6.81 -18.83 -22.62
N ASP A 172 -7.68 -18.90 -23.61
CA ASP A 172 -7.99 -20.16 -24.29
C ASP A 172 -6.89 -20.58 -25.28
N LYS A 173 -6.10 -19.60 -25.78
CA LYS A 173 -5.09 -19.81 -26.82
C LYS A 173 -3.81 -19.04 -26.51
N PRO A 174 -2.66 -19.44 -27.05
CA PRO A 174 -1.46 -18.60 -27.06
C PRO A 174 -1.71 -17.32 -27.85
N GLY A 175 -1.04 -16.26 -27.46
CA GLY A 175 -1.26 -14.95 -28.04
C GLY A 175 -0.70 -13.83 -27.18
N THR A 176 -0.96 -12.61 -27.64
CA THR A 176 -0.62 -11.39 -26.94
C THR A 176 -1.86 -10.84 -26.25
N TYR A 177 -1.75 -10.54 -24.97
CA TYR A 177 -2.89 -10.11 -24.14
C TYR A 177 -2.57 -8.79 -23.44
N LYS A 178 -3.57 -7.91 -23.34
CA LYS A 178 -3.48 -6.71 -22.51
C LYS A 178 -3.86 -7.08 -21.08
N VAL A 179 -3.01 -6.75 -20.11
CA VAL A 179 -3.28 -6.95 -18.69
C VAL A 179 -3.28 -5.60 -17.99
N GLU A 180 -4.43 -5.24 -17.42
CA GLU A 180 -4.55 -4.13 -16.48
C GLU A 180 -4.31 -4.70 -15.08
N ILE A 181 -3.39 -4.07 -14.36
CA ILE A 181 -2.94 -4.47 -13.02
C ILE A 181 -3.30 -3.34 -12.08
N ARG A 182 -4.04 -3.65 -11.01
CA ARG A 182 -4.30 -2.71 -9.91
C ARG A 182 -3.74 -3.23 -8.61
N VAL A 183 -3.18 -2.32 -7.82
CA VAL A 183 -2.60 -2.61 -6.51
C VAL A 183 -3.31 -1.75 -5.47
N ALA A 184 -3.87 -2.39 -4.44
CA ALA A 184 -4.67 -1.71 -3.43
C ALA A 184 -4.40 -2.22 -2.01
N ASP A 185 -4.79 -1.43 -1.01
CA ASP A 185 -4.84 -1.88 0.39
C ASP A 185 -6.07 -2.73 0.71
N SER A 186 -6.20 -3.14 1.98
CA SER A 186 -7.32 -3.94 2.50
C SER A 186 -8.66 -3.20 2.49
N TYR A 187 -8.66 -1.88 2.30
CA TYR A 187 -9.84 -1.03 2.23
C TYR A 187 -10.20 -0.62 0.80
N GLY A 188 -9.48 -1.13 -0.20
CA GLY A 188 -9.72 -0.85 -1.61
C GLY A 188 -9.12 0.47 -2.11
N THR A 189 -8.27 1.13 -1.33
CA THR A 189 -7.54 2.32 -1.81
C THR A 189 -6.48 1.88 -2.81
N VAL A 190 -6.67 2.26 -4.08
CA VAL A 190 -5.74 1.94 -5.16
C VAL A 190 -4.52 2.86 -5.07
N ILE A 191 -3.33 2.25 -5.03
CA ILE A 191 -2.03 2.94 -4.94
C ILE A 191 -1.16 2.75 -6.20
N GLY A 192 -1.61 1.91 -7.13
CA GLY A 192 -0.98 1.71 -8.43
C GLY A 192 -1.93 1.11 -9.45
N GLU A 193 -1.91 1.65 -10.66
CA GLU A 193 -2.61 1.12 -11.83
C GLU A 193 -1.61 1.04 -12.99
N PHE A 194 -1.51 -0.12 -13.64
CA PHE A 194 -0.55 -0.38 -14.69
C PHE A 194 -1.22 -1.13 -15.84
N VAL A 195 -0.76 -0.89 -17.07
CA VAL A 195 -1.18 -1.65 -18.24
C VAL A 195 0.06 -2.27 -18.86
N LYS A 196 0.03 -3.59 -19.06
CA LYS A 196 1.11 -4.36 -19.67
C LYS A 196 0.58 -5.22 -20.79
N THR A 197 1.48 -5.55 -21.70
CA THR A 197 1.25 -6.55 -22.73
C THR A 197 2.06 -7.78 -22.35
N ILE A 198 1.40 -8.93 -22.31
CA ILE A 198 2.03 -10.22 -22.03
C ILE A 198 1.89 -11.12 -23.24
N GLU A 199 2.85 -12.03 -23.41
CA GLU A 199 2.82 -13.06 -24.43
C GLU A 199 2.64 -14.42 -23.76
N VAL A 200 1.58 -15.12 -24.10
CA VAL A 200 1.35 -16.52 -23.73
C VAL A 200 1.78 -17.37 -24.91
N LYS A 201 2.76 -18.24 -24.71
CA LYS A 201 3.32 -19.10 -25.76
C LYS A 201 2.81 -20.52 -25.62
N TRP A 202 2.89 -21.27 -26.72
CA TRP A 202 2.77 -22.72 -26.65
C TRP A 202 3.87 -23.26 -25.76
N ASP A 203 3.51 -23.93 -24.66
CA ASP A 203 4.47 -24.77 -23.96
C ASP A 203 4.75 -25.96 -24.88
N GLN A 204 6.01 -26.12 -25.31
CA GLN A 204 6.47 -27.29 -26.07
C GLN A 204 6.47 -28.59 -25.24
N TYR A 205 6.05 -28.52 -23.98
CA TYR A 205 5.99 -29.65 -23.04
C TYR A 205 4.57 -30.16 -22.82
N SER A 206 3.80 -30.35 -23.90
CA SER A 206 2.85 -31.46 -23.92
C SER A 206 3.66 -32.73 -24.13
N GLY A 207 4.17 -33.32 -23.05
CA GLY A 207 4.64 -34.70 -23.04
C GLY A 207 3.47 -35.62 -23.34
N VAL A 208 3.09 -35.71 -24.62
CA VAL A 208 2.09 -36.65 -25.11
C VAL A 208 2.67 -38.04 -24.96
N SER A 209 2.35 -38.71 -23.87
CA SER A 209 2.47 -40.17 -23.80
C SER A 209 1.25 -40.73 -24.52
N PHE A 210 1.40 -41.08 -25.79
CA PHE A 210 0.44 -41.92 -26.48
C PHE A 210 0.48 -43.31 -25.83
N TYR A 211 -0.53 -43.64 -25.04
CA TYR A 211 -0.84 -45.04 -24.76
C TYR A 211 -1.61 -45.57 -25.98
N PHE A 212 -0.93 -46.35 -26.81
CA PHE A 212 -1.61 -47.24 -27.75
C PHE A 212 -2.18 -48.41 -26.91
N LEU A 213 -3.48 -48.67 -27.09
CA LEU A 213 -4.17 -49.87 -26.62
C LEU A 213 -3.56 -51.14 -27.25
#